data_AF-A0AAD1K9D0-F1
#
_entry.id   AF-A0AAD1K9D0-F1
#
_cell.length_a   1.000
_cell.length_b   1.000
_cell.length_c   1.000
_cell.angle_alpha   90.00
_cell.angle_beta   90.00
_cell.angle_gamma   90.00
#
_symmetry.space_group_name_H-M   'P 1'
#
loop_
_entity.id
_entity.type
_entity.pdbx_description
1 polymer ?
#
loop_
_entity_poly.entity_id
_entity_poly.type
_entity_poly.pdbx_seq_one_letter_code
_entity_poly.pdbx_strand_id
1 'polypeptide(L)'
;MRVLTVMTVGTLLLLAGCSEEAAKTESESLKDTVGSPNPASVFCVESGGKLELVQEQKGTVGYCHLPDGSIVEEWTYFRANHPVN
;
A
#
# COMPACT_ATOMS: atom_id res chain seq x y z
N MET A 1 -47.31 -21.72 -28.49
CA MET A 1 -46.50 -22.85 -28.99
C MET A 1 -46.54 -23.93 -27.93
N ARG A 2 -47.03 -25.12 -28.26
CA ARG A 2 -47.41 -26.19 -27.32
C ARG A 2 -46.22 -26.62 -26.45
N VAL A 3 -46.44 -26.66 -25.13
CA VAL A 3 -45.54 -27.28 -24.15
C VAL A 3 -45.54 -28.79 -24.45
N LEU A 4 -44.47 -29.29 -25.04
CA LEU A 4 -44.27 -30.73 -25.24
C LEU A 4 -43.81 -31.32 -23.90
N THR A 5 -44.72 -32.09 -23.30
CA THR A 5 -44.49 -33.27 -22.46
C THR A 5 -43.05 -33.80 -22.46
N VAL A 6 -42.47 -33.98 -21.27
CA VAL A 6 -42.04 -35.30 -20.75
C VAL A 6 -42.04 -35.24 -19.22
N MET A 7 -42.99 -35.93 -18.58
CA MET A 7 -42.82 -36.41 -17.21
C MET A 7 -41.82 -37.55 -17.24
N THR A 8 -40.61 -37.33 -16.74
CA THR A 8 -39.77 -38.40 -16.22
C THR A 8 -39.47 -38.09 -14.77
N VAL A 9 -40.21 -38.79 -13.91
CA VAL A 9 -39.93 -38.97 -12.48
C VAL A 9 -38.56 -39.65 -12.37
N GLY A 10 -37.62 -39.03 -11.64
CA GLY A 10 -36.31 -39.64 -11.44
C GLY A 10 -35.35 -38.76 -10.63
N THR A 11 -35.31 -39.04 -9.33
CA THR A 11 -34.09 -39.00 -8.51
C THR A 11 -33.58 -37.65 -8.02
N LEU A 12 -33.98 -37.34 -6.78
CA LEU A 12 -33.15 -36.89 -5.65
C LEU A 12 -31.72 -36.39 -5.95
N LEU A 13 -31.51 -35.07 -5.91
CA LEU A 13 -30.28 -34.45 -5.38
C LEU A 13 -30.55 -32.95 -5.15
N LEU A 14 -30.92 -32.60 -3.91
CA LEU A 14 -30.97 -31.20 -3.45
C LEU A 14 -29.53 -30.73 -3.21
N LEU A 15 -28.92 -30.11 -4.21
CA LEU A 15 -27.76 -29.24 -4.01
C LEU A 15 -28.29 -27.87 -3.59
N ALA A 16 -28.28 -27.60 -2.28
CA ALA A 16 -28.39 -26.23 -1.78
C ALA A 16 -27.08 -25.50 -2.11
N GLY A 17 -27.04 -24.83 -3.26
CA GLY A 17 -25.98 -23.89 -3.63
C GLY A 17 -26.59 -22.50 -3.78
N CYS A 18 -26.76 -21.80 -2.66
CA CYS A 18 -27.00 -20.36 -2.68
C CYS A 18 -25.62 -19.70 -2.87
N SER A 19 -25.32 -19.21 -4.08
CA SER A 19 -24.35 -18.14 -4.22
C SER A 19 -25.10 -16.88 -4.62
N GLU A 20 -25.61 -16.21 -3.59
CA GLU A 20 -25.86 -14.79 -3.65
C GLU A 20 -25.32 -14.22 -2.34
N GLU A 21 -23.99 -14.13 -2.26
CA GLU A 21 -23.34 -13.30 -1.24
C GLU A 21 -22.87 -12.05 -1.96
N ALA A 22 -23.51 -10.97 -1.54
CA ALA A 22 -23.32 -9.63 -2.03
C ALA A 22 -21.86 -9.19 -1.94
N ALA A 23 -21.48 -8.39 -2.93
CA ALA A 23 -20.41 -7.42 -2.80
C ALA A 23 -20.42 -6.77 -1.42
N LYS A 24 -19.32 -6.91 -0.67
CA LYS A 24 -18.90 -5.91 0.32
C LYS A 24 -17.46 -6.11 0.77
N THR A 25 -16.73 -5.02 0.60
CA THR A 25 -15.63 -4.56 1.47
C THR A 25 -14.27 -5.23 1.26
N GLU A 26 -13.64 -4.96 0.11
CA GLU A 26 -12.20 -4.77 0.07
C GLU A 26 -11.86 -3.39 0.66
N SER A 27 -11.95 -3.27 1.99
CA SER A 27 -11.46 -2.12 2.73
C SER A 27 -11.03 -2.60 4.09
N GLU A 28 -9.89 -3.28 4.16
CA GLU A 28 -9.06 -3.46 5.37
C GLU A 28 -7.85 -4.34 5.04
N SER A 29 -6.80 -3.77 4.43
CA SER A 29 -5.47 -4.39 4.41
C SER A 29 -4.35 -3.39 4.09
N LEU A 30 -4.42 -2.17 4.65
CA LEU A 30 -3.34 -1.17 4.47
C LEU A 30 -2.83 -0.57 5.79
N LYS A 31 -3.33 -1.02 6.96
CA LYS A 31 -2.92 -0.48 8.26
C LYS A 31 -1.81 -1.28 8.98
N ASP A 32 -1.50 -2.49 8.54
CA ASP A 32 -0.67 -3.43 9.32
C ASP A 32 0.80 -3.56 8.86
N THR A 33 1.28 -2.72 7.95
CA THR A 33 2.67 -2.83 7.45
C THR A 33 3.42 -1.50 7.43
N VAL A 34 3.17 -0.62 8.40
CA VAL A 34 4.07 0.51 8.64
C VAL A 34 5.29 -0.03 9.39
N GLY A 35 6.37 -0.30 8.65
CA GLY A 35 7.68 -0.64 9.23
C GLY A 35 8.26 0.51 10.07
N SER A 36 9.38 0.26 10.75
CA SER A 36 10.10 1.31 11.47
C SER A 36 10.35 2.52 10.56
N PRO A 37 10.20 3.76 11.07
CA PRO A 37 10.47 4.95 10.28
C PRO A 37 11.88 4.93 9.67
N ASN A 38 12.01 5.44 8.45
CA ASN A 38 13.33 5.64 7.85
C ASN A 38 14.11 6.67 8.68
N PRO A 39 15.29 6.32 9.25
CA PRO A 39 16.05 7.23 10.11
C PRO A 39 16.51 8.51 9.39
N ALA A 40 16.81 8.44 8.09
CA ALA A 40 17.17 9.63 7.31
C ALA A 40 15.97 10.58 7.14
N SER A 41 14.79 10.02 6.88
CA SER A 41 13.54 10.77 6.80
C SER A 41 13.17 11.43 8.14
N VAL A 42 13.31 10.69 9.25
CA VAL A 42 13.09 11.22 10.60
C VAL A 42 14.05 12.37 10.88
N PHE A 43 15.34 12.16 10.62
CA PHE A 43 16.36 13.17 10.84
C PHE A 43 16.13 14.44 10.03
N CYS A 44 15.65 14.32 8.78
CA CYS A 44 15.27 15.48 7.97
C CYS A 44 14.22 16.35 8.68
N VAL A 45 13.14 15.72 9.17
CA VAL A 45 12.04 16.42 9.83
C VAL A 45 12.48 16.99 11.19
N GLU A 46 13.26 16.23 11.96
CA GLU A 46 13.79 16.68 13.26
C GLU A 46 14.78 17.85 13.11
N SER A 47 15.50 17.91 11.99
CA SER A 47 16.37 19.04 11.62
C SER A 47 15.61 20.29 11.15
N GLY A 48 14.27 20.27 11.23
CA GLY A 48 13.38 21.35 10.79
C GLY A 48 13.18 21.39 9.28
N GLY A 49 13.65 20.38 8.55
CA GLY A 49 13.47 20.27 7.11
C GLY A 49 12.11 19.69 6.73
N LYS A 50 11.78 19.81 5.44
CA LYS A 50 10.62 19.16 4.82
C LYS A 50 11.09 18.02 3.92
N LEU A 51 10.59 16.81 4.17
CA LEU A 51 10.85 15.66 3.31
C LEU A 51 9.99 15.69 2.05
N GLU A 52 10.63 15.47 0.90
CA GLU A 52 10.00 15.22 -0.39
C GLU A 52 10.44 13.85 -0.93
N LEU A 53 9.49 13.01 -1.32
CA LEU A 53 9.77 11.72 -1.96
C LEU A 53 9.57 11.85 -3.47
N VAL A 54 10.63 11.64 -4.24
CA VAL A 54 10.65 11.76 -5.69
C VAL A 54 10.81 10.39 -6.33
N GLN A 55 9.94 10.05 -7.27
CA GLN A 55 10.07 8.82 -8.06
C GLN A 55 11.13 9.03 -9.15
N GLU A 56 12.21 8.27 -9.10
CA GLU A 56 13.26 8.24 -10.12
C GLU A 56 13.33 6.89 -10.83
N GLN A 57 14.20 6.77 -11.84
CA GLN A 57 14.34 5.54 -12.63
C GLN A 57 14.80 4.35 -11.77
N LYS A 58 15.50 4.59 -10.67
CA LYS A 58 16.07 3.56 -9.78
C LYS A 58 15.22 3.29 -8.53
N GLY A 59 14.07 3.95 -8.39
CA GLY A 59 13.24 3.88 -7.19
C GLY A 59 12.90 5.26 -6.65
N THR A 60 12.46 5.30 -5.40
CA THR A 60 12.07 6.55 -4.74
C THR A 60 13.27 7.12 -3.99
N VAL A 61 13.57 8.40 -4.20
CA VAL A 61 14.63 9.15 -3.52
C VAL A 61 14.00 10.17 -2.58
N GLY A 62 14.51 10.25 -1.35
CA GLY A 62 14.10 11.28 -0.39
C GLY A 62 15.01 12.50 -0.48
N TYR A 63 14.40 13.68 -0.62
CA TYR A 63 15.08 14.97 -0.57
C TYR A 63 14.62 15.77 0.64
N CYS A 64 15.57 16.28 1.40
CA CYS A 64 15.33 17.16 2.53
C CYS A 64 15.49 18.62 2.12
N HIS A 65 14.39 19.38 2.21
CA HIS A 65 14.38 20.83 2.04
C HIS A 65 14.67 21.48 3.39
N LEU A 66 15.87 22.01 3.56
CA LEU A 66 16.37 22.55 4.84
C LEU A 66 15.88 24.01 5.06
N PRO A 67 15.85 24.49 6.32
CA PRO A 67 15.40 25.85 6.65
C PRO A 67 16.23 26.98 6.01
N ASP A 68 17.47 26.70 5.65
CA ASP A 68 18.36 27.65 4.95
C ASP A 68 18.08 27.73 3.44
N GLY A 69 17.11 26.95 2.94
CA GLY A 69 16.72 26.87 1.54
C GLY A 69 17.53 25.86 0.73
N SER A 70 18.49 25.17 1.32
CA SER A 70 19.22 24.11 0.64
C SER A 70 18.38 22.84 0.49
N ILE A 71 18.64 22.08 -0.57
CA ILE A 71 18.00 20.78 -0.82
C ILE A 71 19.11 19.74 -0.91
N VAL A 72 19.01 18.71 -0.08
CA VAL A 72 20.00 17.63 0.02
C VAL A 72 19.30 16.28 0.07
N GLU A 73 19.89 15.26 -0.56
CA GLU A 73 19.36 13.89 -0.48
C GLU A 73 19.42 13.38 0.98
N GLU A 74 18.35 12.75 1.46
CA GLU A 74 18.14 12.48 2.88
C GLU A 74 19.24 11.60 3.50
N TRP A 75 19.73 10.58 2.79
CA TRP A 75 20.78 9.70 3.31
C TRP A 75 22.15 10.35 3.29
N THR A 76 22.41 11.22 2.31
CA THR A 76 23.61 12.04 2.25
C THR A 76 23.67 12.98 3.43
N TYR A 77 22.56 13.66 3.75
CA TYR A 77 22.45 14.51 4.93
C TYR A 77 22.63 13.69 6.22
N PHE A 78 21.89 12.60 6.37
CA PHE A 78 21.97 11.74 7.55
C PHE A 78 23.39 11.25 7.83
N ARG A 79 24.11 10.72 6.82
CA ARG A 79 25.48 10.22 6.98
C ARG A 79 26.50 11.32 7.26
N ALA A 80 26.32 12.52 6.70
CA ALA A 80 27.18 13.66 7.01
C ALA A 80 27.11 14.06 8.49
N ASN A 81 25.95 13.85 9.12
CA ASN A 81 25.69 14.16 10.52
C ASN A 81 25.89 12.96 11.47
N HIS A 82 26.09 11.75 10.94
CA HIS A 82 26.33 10.52 11.71
C HIS A 82 27.55 9.75 11.17
N PRO A 83 28.77 10.30 11.27
CA PRO A 83 29.97 9.63 10.79
C PRO A 83 30.24 8.36 11.59
N VAL A 84 30.45 7.24 10.90
CA VAL A 84 30.96 6.00 11.49
C VAL A 84 32.48 6.13 11.63
N ASN A 85 32.94 6.13 12.87
CA ASN A 85 34.34 6.20 13.27
C ASN A 85 35.01 4.82 13.34
#